data_AF-A0A9N8K418-F1
#
_entry.id   AF-A0A9N8K418-F1
#
_cell.length_a   1.000
_cell.length_b   1.000
_cell.length_c   1.000
_cell.angle_alpha   90.00
_cell.angle_beta   90.00
_cell.angle_gamma   90.00
#
_symmetry.space_group_name_H-M   'P 1'
#
loop_
_entity.id
_entity.type
_entity.pdbx_description
1 polymer ?
#
loop_
_entity_poly.entity_id
_entity_poly.type
_entity_poly.pdbx_seq_one_letter_code
_entity_poly.pdbx_strand_id
1 'polypeptide(L)'
;MTIATVTTLASPSSPIKSVKQASLMFEGLCTITQSLLQFHRPSLGGRFHLLVPLMQRLLACLFLPSSRDAGTINRFKHPVWLDPVNAPLTVKHAQKFSRLLENLCNPPQLNVAGSRGKTAELVDETRKARMHVSQHAPHILHYYCTLILNGKLGEGMRDALTPGMWAIIDVAEIGADDSRGVKALSSSMGNADRAVLRGIWEDWRRFGGAWKG
;
A
#
# COMPACT_ATOMS: atom_id res chain seq x y z
N MET A 1 -17.30 6.57 10.48
CA MET A 1 -16.35 7.20 9.55
C MET A 1 -16.08 6.23 8.41
N THR A 2 -16.34 6.60 7.14
CA THR A 2 -16.28 5.66 6.01
C THR A 2 -14.90 5.69 5.33
N ILE A 3 -14.51 4.60 4.66
CA ILE A 3 -13.26 4.52 3.87
C ILE A 3 -13.18 5.67 2.87
N ALA A 4 -14.30 6.01 2.23
CA ALA A 4 -14.39 7.13 1.29
C ALA A 4 -13.95 8.47 1.92
N THR A 5 -14.34 8.76 3.17
CA THR A 5 -13.90 9.97 3.86
C THR A 5 -12.38 9.99 4.06
N VAL A 6 -11.79 8.87 4.49
CA VAL A 6 -10.32 8.77 4.67
C VAL A 6 -9.60 8.97 3.32
N THR A 7 -10.11 8.35 2.26
CA THR A 7 -9.57 8.52 0.90
C THR A 7 -9.64 9.96 0.45
N THR A 8 -10.76 10.66 0.66
CA THR A 8 -10.90 12.08 0.33
C THR A 8 -9.92 12.93 1.12
N LEU A 9 -9.74 12.67 2.41
CA LEU A 9 -8.77 13.38 3.25
C LEU A 9 -7.34 13.18 2.76
N ALA A 10 -6.98 11.98 2.27
CA ALA A 10 -5.66 11.71 1.68
C ALA A 10 -5.52 12.21 0.21
N SER A 11 -6.58 12.79 -0.36
CA SER A 11 -6.62 13.23 -1.76
C SER A 11 -6.46 14.75 -1.91
N PRO A 12 -6.16 15.25 -3.13
CA PRO A 12 -6.15 16.69 -3.42
C PRO A 12 -7.46 17.40 -3.11
N SER A 13 -8.58 16.67 -3.15
CA SER A 13 -9.93 17.18 -2.87
C SER A 13 -10.23 17.27 -1.37
N SER A 14 -9.22 17.15 -0.51
CA SER A 14 -9.40 17.25 0.93
C SER A 14 -9.99 18.62 1.30
N PRO A 15 -11.05 18.67 2.11
CA PRO A 15 -11.61 19.94 2.59
C PRO A 15 -10.69 20.64 3.61
N ILE A 16 -9.68 19.93 4.14
CA ILE A 16 -8.73 20.47 5.11
C ILE A 16 -7.65 21.25 4.37
N LYS A 17 -7.73 22.58 4.44
CA LYS A 17 -6.84 23.50 3.74
C LYS A 17 -5.44 23.62 4.35
N SER A 18 -5.32 23.47 5.66
CA SER A 18 -4.05 23.58 6.37
C SER A 18 -4.11 22.83 7.70
N VAL A 19 -2.98 22.25 8.09
CA VAL A 19 -2.78 21.63 9.40
C VAL A 19 -1.44 22.10 9.95
N LYS A 20 -1.37 22.30 11.26
CA LYS A 20 -0.11 22.70 11.92
C LYS A 20 0.97 21.62 11.81
N GLN A 21 0.55 20.35 11.78
CA GLN A 21 1.46 19.19 11.75
C GLN A 21 0.94 18.15 10.76
N ALA A 22 1.43 18.21 9.52
CA ALA A 22 1.08 17.28 8.45
C ALA A 22 1.50 15.84 8.77
N SER A 23 2.60 15.66 9.51
CA SER A 23 3.06 14.40 10.07
C SER A 23 1.98 13.70 10.90
N LEU A 24 1.39 14.41 11.87
CA LEU A 24 0.32 13.86 12.71
C LEU A 24 -0.94 13.54 11.90
N MET A 25 -1.27 14.34 10.89
CA MET A 25 -2.40 14.05 10.00
C MET A 25 -2.16 12.73 9.25
N PHE A 26 -0.99 12.56 8.64
CA PHE A 26 -0.63 11.32 7.94
C PHE A 26 -0.63 10.12 8.89
N GLU A 27 -0.05 10.28 10.09
CA GLU A 27 -0.04 9.24 11.11
C GLU A 27 -1.45 8.86 11.56
N GLY A 28 -2.34 9.83 11.73
CA GLY A 28 -3.74 9.64 12.06
C GLY A 28 -4.49 8.88 10.97
N LEU A 29 -4.28 9.23 9.69
CA LEU A 29 -4.85 8.51 8.56
C LEU A 29 -4.36 7.06 8.51
N CYS A 30 -3.07 6.81 8.77
CA CYS A 30 -2.54 5.45 8.88
C CYS A 30 -3.17 4.67 10.03
N THR A 31 -3.28 5.28 11.23
CA THR A 31 -3.91 4.65 12.40
C THR A 31 -5.37 4.32 12.12
N ILE A 32 -6.14 5.24 11.54
CA ILE A 32 -7.56 5.00 11.22
C ILE A 32 -7.69 3.89 10.18
N THR A 33 -6.83 3.89 9.16
CA THR A 33 -6.80 2.82 8.15
C THR A 33 -6.48 1.47 8.81
N GLN A 34 -5.52 1.44 9.73
CA GLN A 34 -5.19 0.24 10.50
C GLN A 34 -6.40 -0.26 11.30
N SER A 35 -7.10 0.62 12.04
CA SER A 35 -8.31 0.25 12.77
C SER A 35 -9.42 -0.27 11.84
N LEU A 36 -9.60 0.34 10.67
CA LEU A 36 -10.55 -0.14 9.65
C LEU A 36 -10.20 -1.56 9.20
N LEU A 37 -8.91 -1.87 8.99
CA LEU A 37 -8.45 -3.21 8.65
C LEU A 37 -8.55 -4.21 9.79
N GLN A 38 -8.53 -3.78 11.05
CA GLN A 38 -8.65 -4.67 12.20
C GLN A 38 -10.12 -5.03 12.47
N PHE A 39 -11.02 -4.04 12.45
CA PHE A 39 -12.40 -4.24 12.90
C PHE A 39 -13.38 -4.58 11.77
N HIS A 40 -13.13 -4.11 10.55
CA HIS A 40 -14.10 -4.23 9.46
C HIS A 40 -13.66 -5.19 8.35
N ARG A 41 -12.54 -5.93 8.52
CA ARG A 41 -12.06 -6.88 7.51
C ARG A 41 -13.08 -7.92 7.07
N PRO A 42 -13.84 -8.57 7.99
CA PRO A 42 -14.90 -9.50 7.58
C PRO A 42 -16.01 -8.79 6.80
N SER A 43 -16.35 -7.57 7.19
CA SER A 43 -17.37 -6.74 6.54
C SER A 43 -16.92 -6.21 5.17
N LEU A 44 -15.61 -6.13 4.92
CA LEU A 44 -15.10 -5.73 3.61
C LEU A 44 -15.44 -6.75 2.52
N GLY A 45 -15.58 -8.05 2.82
CA GLY A 45 -16.30 -9.02 1.98
C GLY A 45 -16.01 -8.96 0.47
N GLY A 46 -14.76 -8.71 0.06
CA GLY A 46 -14.36 -8.56 -1.36
C GLY A 46 -14.35 -7.11 -1.91
N ARG A 47 -14.74 -6.10 -1.13
CA ARG A 47 -14.71 -4.67 -1.46
C ARG A 47 -13.34 -4.01 -1.23
N PHE A 48 -12.27 -4.79 -1.30
CA PHE A 48 -10.91 -4.30 -1.11
C PHE A 48 -10.49 -3.30 -2.19
N HIS A 49 -11.18 -3.27 -3.34
CA HIS A 49 -11.06 -2.20 -4.33
C HIS A 49 -11.28 -0.78 -3.76
N LEU A 50 -12.05 -0.61 -2.67
CA LEU A 50 -12.24 0.68 -1.99
C LEU A 50 -10.99 1.11 -1.21
N LEU A 51 -10.15 0.16 -0.81
CA LEU A 51 -8.93 0.38 -0.04
C LEU A 51 -7.74 0.68 -0.94
N VAL A 52 -7.70 0.13 -2.15
CA VAL A 52 -6.65 0.39 -3.15
C VAL A 52 -6.40 1.90 -3.35
N PRO A 53 -7.40 2.75 -3.65
CA PRO A 53 -7.15 4.17 -3.85
C PRO A 53 -6.66 4.84 -2.57
N LEU A 54 -7.12 4.43 -1.39
CA LEU A 54 -6.60 4.95 -0.12
C LEU A 54 -5.10 4.61 0.05
N MET A 55 -4.72 3.35 -0.15
CA MET A 55 -3.33 2.90 -0.04
C MET A 55 -2.43 3.60 -1.05
N GLN A 56 -2.90 3.76 -2.30
CA GLN A 56 -2.18 4.49 -3.34
C GLN A 56 -2.00 5.97 -2.96
N ARG A 57 -3.01 6.63 -2.41
CA ARG A 57 -2.92 8.03 -1.98
C ARG A 57 -1.97 8.22 -0.80
N LEU A 58 -2.04 7.35 0.20
CA LEU A 58 -1.10 7.35 1.32
C LEU A 58 0.33 7.08 0.86
N LEU A 59 0.53 6.13 -0.06
CA LEU A 59 1.84 5.87 -0.66
C LEU A 59 2.36 7.09 -1.43
N ALA A 60 1.51 7.74 -2.23
CA ALA A 60 1.89 8.94 -2.98
C ALA A 60 2.38 10.07 -2.05
N CYS A 61 1.79 10.22 -0.87
CA CYS A 61 2.22 11.24 0.12
C CYS A 61 3.68 11.10 0.55
N LEU A 62 4.29 9.93 0.42
CA LEU A 62 5.69 9.69 0.79
C LEU A 62 6.69 10.08 -0.30
N PHE A 63 6.22 10.36 -1.52
CA PHE A 63 7.06 10.74 -2.65
C PHE A 63 7.06 12.25 -2.85
N LEU A 64 8.20 12.80 -3.26
CA LEU A 64 8.27 14.15 -3.81
C LEU A 64 8.16 14.08 -5.35
N PRO A 65 7.41 14.98 -6.00
CA PRO A 65 7.40 15.04 -7.46
C PRO A 65 8.80 15.38 -8.00
N SER A 66 9.32 14.61 -8.97
CA SER A 66 10.68 14.76 -9.50
C SER A 66 10.81 15.89 -10.53
N SER A 67 9.72 16.26 -11.20
CA SER A 67 9.66 17.28 -12.26
C SER A 67 8.42 18.18 -12.11
N ARG A 68 8.48 19.39 -12.68
CA ARG A 68 7.33 20.31 -12.82
C ARG A 68 6.15 19.62 -13.52
N ASP A 69 6.43 18.73 -14.48
CA ASP A 69 5.39 17.98 -15.20
C ASP A 69 4.76 16.88 -14.34
N ALA A 70 5.51 16.30 -13.40
CA ALA A 70 4.99 15.29 -12.47
C ALA A 70 3.86 15.86 -11.59
N GLY A 71 3.91 17.16 -11.26
CA GLY A 71 2.86 17.85 -10.51
C GLY A 71 1.54 18.03 -11.26
N THR A 72 1.54 17.93 -12.59
CA THR A 72 0.31 17.94 -13.40
C THR A 72 -0.38 16.59 -13.41
N ILE A 73 0.38 15.50 -13.22
CA ILE A 73 -0.14 14.14 -13.11
C ILE A 73 -0.89 14.01 -11.78
N ASN A 74 -2.20 13.73 -11.84
CA ASN A 74 -3.09 13.58 -10.66
C ASN A 74 -2.53 12.61 -9.60
N ARG A 75 -1.67 11.68 -10.01
CA ARG A 75 -1.00 10.66 -9.20
C ARG A 75 -0.05 11.27 -8.14
N PHE A 76 0.57 12.41 -8.41
CA PHE A 76 1.44 13.14 -7.46
C PHE A 76 0.79 14.39 -6.88
N LYS A 77 -0.50 14.62 -7.14
CA LYS A 77 -1.21 15.68 -6.45
C LYS A 77 -1.41 15.24 -5.00
N HIS A 78 -0.70 15.91 -4.11
CA HIS A 78 -0.80 15.72 -2.67
C HIS A 78 -2.07 16.40 -2.13
N PRO A 79 -2.59 15.93 -0.98
CA PRO A 79 -3.62 16.65 -0.27
C PRO A 79 -3.13 18.05 0.15
N VAL A 80 -4.04 19.03 0.17
CA VAL A 80 -3.72 20.45 0.42
C VAL A 80 -3.04 20.69 1.77
N TRP A 81 -3.32 19.83 2.75
CA TRP A 81 -2.71 19.91 4.08
C TRP A 81 -1.26 19.40 4.14
N LEU A 82 -0.76 18.75 3.09
CA LEU A 82 0.61 18.24 3.01
C LEU A 82 1.45 19.15 2.12
N ASP A 83 2.46 19.78 2.71
CA ASP A 83 3.51 20.49 1.97
C ASP A 83 4.75 19.59 1.87
N PRO A 84 4.96 18.90 0.74
CA PRO A 84 6.09 18.00 0.57
C PRO A 84 7.43 18.73 0.51
N VAL A 85 7.47 20.04 0.25
CA VAL A 85 8.70 20.81 0.08
C VAL A 85 9.21 21.33 1.41
N ASN A 86 8.33 21.98 2.19
CA ASN A 86 8.72 22.63 3.45
C ASN A 86 8.54 21.71 4.67
N ALA A 87 7.66 20.71 4.60
CA ALA A 87 7.38 19.80 5.70
C ALA A 87 7.22 18.34 5.21
N PRO A 88 8.28 17.76 4.60
CA PRO A 88 8.22 16.41 4.06
C PRO A 88 7.97 15.35 5.14
N LEU A 89 7.30 14.27 4.74
CA LEU A 89 7.19 13.08 5.57
C LEU A 89 8.57 12.40 5.70
N THR A 90 8.82 11.85 6.87
CA THR A 90 10.10 11.22 7.24
C THR A 90 10.05 9.69 7.20
N VAL A 91 11.22 9.05 7.37
CA VAL A 91 11.39 7.59 7.42
C VAL A 91 10.42 6.91 8.39
N LYS A 92 10.09 7.54 9.53
CA LYS A 92 9.11 7.00 10.50
C LYS A 92 7.72 6.80 9.88
N HIS A 93 7.31 7.72 9.01
CA HIS A 93 6.02 7.65 8.32
C HIS A 93 6.01 6.55 7.26
N ALA A 94 7.11 6.40 6.53
CA ALA A 94 7.30 5.27 5.60
C ALA A 94 7.26 3.92 6.31
N GLN A 95 7.91 3.78 7.47
CA GLN A 95 7.85 2.57 8.30
C GLN A 95 6.41 2.29 8.77
N LYS A 96 5.67 3.32 9.19
CA LYS A 96 4.27 3.18 9.60
C LYS A 96 3.39 2.70 8.45
N PHE A 97 3.58 3.25 7.25
CA PHE A 97 2.89 2.80 6.05
C PHE A 97 3.30 1.38 5.62
N SER A 98 4.58 1.02 5.73
CA SER A 98 5.05 -0.35 5.49
C SER A 98 4.32 -1.35 6.38
N ARG A 99 4.26 -1.09 7.69
CA ARG A 99 3.51 -1.93 8.65
C ARG A 99 2.03 -2.02 8.30
N LEU A 100 1.44 -0.97 7.74
CA LEU A 100 0.05 -0.99 7.28
C LEU A 100 -0.13 -1.94 6.08
N LEU A 101 0.80 -1.93 5.11
CA LEU A 101 0.82 -2.89 4.00
C LEU A 101 1.04 -4.33 4.50
N GLU A 102 1.96 -4.53 5.45
CA GLU A 102 2.19 -5.84 6.06
C GLU A 102 0.92 -6.36 6.75
N ASN A 103 0.21 -5.53 7.52
CA ASN A 103 -1.05 -5.89 8.17
C ASN A 103 -2.19 -6.13 7.15
N LEU A 104 -2.19 -5.41 6.03
CA LEU A 104 -3.12 -5.66 4.94
C LEU A 104 -2.89 -7.07 4.37
N CYS A 105 -1.64 -7.39 4.05
CA CYS A 105 -1.22 -8.65 3.45
C CYS A 105 -1.25 -9.84 4.42
N ASN A 106 -0.98 -9.63 5.71
CA ASN A 106 -0.92 -10.64 6.75
C ASN A 106 -1.74 -10.17 7.95
N PRO A 107 -3.07 -10.42 7.96
CA PRO A 107 -3.91 -10.01 9.08
C PRO A 107 -3.47 -10.69 10.38
N PRO A 108 -3.34 -9.95 11.50
CA PRO A 108 -3.08 -10.55 12.80
C PRO A 108 -4.18 -11.56 13.17
N GLN A 109 -3.80 -12.71 13.74
CA GLN A 109 -4.70 -13.85 14.00
C GLN A 109 -5.93 -13.49 14.84
N LEU A 110 -5.82 -12.52 15.76
CA LEU A 110 -6.92 -12.05 16.61
C LEU A 110 -8.01 -11.28 15.83
N ASN A 111 -7.69 -10.72 14.66
CA ASN A 111 -8.63 -9.93 13.86
C ASN A 111 -9.46 -10.79 12.88
N VAL A 112 -9.13 -12.08 12.78
CA VAL A 112 -9.83 -13.08 11.97
C VAL A 112 -10.83 -13.87 12.81
N ALA A 113 -10.64 -13.90 14.14
CA ALA A 113 -11.42 -14.67 15.12
C ALA A 113 -12.80 -14.08 15.48
N GLY A 114 -13.44 -13.35 14.56
CA GLY A 114 -14.84 -12.92 14.70
C GLY A 114 -15.85 -14.08 14.66
N SER A 115 -15.40 -15.30 14.32
CA SER A 115 -16.18 -16.54 14.41
C SER A 115 -15.77 -17.31 15.67
N ARG A 116 -16.67 -17.37 16.66
CA ARG A 116 -16.50 -18.13 17.89
C ARG A 116 -16.32 -19.63 17.57
N GLY A 117 -15.14 -20.19 17.87
CA GLY A 117 -15.05 -21.57 18.37
C GLY A 117 -14.54 -22.71 17.48
N LYS A 118 -13.75 -22.49 16.41
CA LYS A 118 -13.13 -23.60 15.65
C LYS A 118 -11.66 -23.37 15.30
N THR A 119 -10.77 -24.10 15.96
CA THR A 119 -9.31 -23.98 15.85
C THR A 119 -8.75 -24.48 14.50
N ALA A 120 -9.48 -25.34 13.78
CA ALA A 120 -9.08 -25.84 12.46
C ALA A 120 -9.44 -24.88 11.30
N GLU A 121 -10.36 -23.95 11.50
CA GLU A 121 -10.91 -23.04 10.47
C GLU A 121 -10.09 -21.74 10.31
N LEU A 122 -9.15 -21.48 11.23
CA LEU A 122 -8.39 -20.23 11.33
C LEU A 122 -7.36 -20.04 10.21
N VAL A 123 -6.72 -21.13 9.78
CA VAL A 123 -5.75 -21.12 8.68
C VAL A 123 -6.46 -20.81 7.37
N ASP A 124 -7.65 -21.37 7.16
CA ASP A 124 -8.46 -21.14 5.98
C ASP A 124 -8.98 -19.70 5.89
N GLU A 125 -9.46 -19.12 7.00
CA GLU A 125 -9.92 -17.72 7.01
C GLU A 125 -8.76 -16.73 6.78
N THR A 126 -7.57 -17.03 7.30
CA THR A 126 -6.37 -16.24 7.01
C THR A 126 -5.99 -16.35 5.52
N ARG A 127 -5.98 -17.57 4.95
CA ARG A 127 -5.70 -17.79 3.54
C ARG A 127 -6.72 -17.08 2.65
N LYS A 128 -8.01 -17.20 2.94
CA LYS A 128 -9.10 -16.52 2.24
C LYS A 128 -8.98 -15.00 2.30
N ALA A 129 -8.65 -14.46 3.48
CA ALA A 129 -8.39 -13.04 3.64
C ALA A 129 -7.17 -12.55 2.83
N ARG A 130 -6.17 -13.40 2.61
CA ARG A 130 -5.02 -13.12 1.74
C ARG A 130 -5.39 -13.20 0.26
N MET A 131 -6.22 -14.16 -0.13
CA MET A 131 -6.75 -14.29 -1.49
C MET A 131 -7.57 -13.07 -1.92
N HIS A 132 -8.34 -12.46 -1.02
CA HIS A 132 -9.03 -11.20 -1.35
C HIS A 132 -8.07 -10.04 -1.57
N VAL A 133 -6.94 -10.00 -0.87
CA VAL A 133 -5.93 -8.95 -1.05
C VAL A 133 -5.10 -9.22 -2.30
N SER A 134 -4.81 -10.47 -2.66
CA SER A 134 -4.00 -10.83 -3.83
C SER A 134 -4.59 -10.34 -5.14
N GLN A 135 -5.91 -10.28 -5.25
CA GLN A 135 -6.63 -9.73 -6.41
C GLN A 135 -6.36 -8.23 -6.62
N HIS A 136 -5.96 -7.50 -5.57
CA HIS A 136 -5.82 -6.05 -5.59
C HIS A 136 -4.37 -5.56 -5.34
N ALA A 137 -3.55 -6.37 -4.68
CA ALA A 137 -2.14 -6.11 -4.40
C ALA A 137 -1.34 -5.66 -5.64
N PRO A 138 -1.52 -6.26 -6.85
CA PRO A 138 -0.86 -5.80 -8.06
C PRO A 138 -1.10 -4.33 -8.41
N HIS A 139 -2.28 -3.77 -8.10
CA HIS A 139 -2.56 -2.36 -8.38
C HIS A 139 -1.77 -1.41 -7.48
N ILE A 140 -1.48 -1.81 -6.24
CA ILE A 140 -0.62 -1.04 -5.33
C ILE A 140 0.83 -1.12 -5.81
N LEU A 141 1.29 -2.31 -6.23
CA LEU A 141 2.64 -2.52 -6.75
C LEU A 141 2.90 -1.76 -8.05
N HIS A 142 1.96 -1.79 -9.00
CA HIS A 142 2.04 -0.99 -10.23
C HIS A 142 2.17 0.50 -9.88
N TYR A 143 1.29 0.99 -9.01
CA TYR A 143 1.31 2.40 -8.62
C TYR A 143 2.64 2.80 -7.99
N TYR A 144 3.22 1.94 -7.14
CA TYR A 144 4.56 2.13 -6.60
C TYR A 144 5.63 2.24 -7.70
N CYS A 145 5.59 1.38 -8.72
CA CYS A 145 6.54 1.45 -9.84
C CYS A 145 6.43 2.78 -10.59
N THR A 146 5.20 3.23 -10.85
CA THR A 146 4.95 4.54 -11.46
C THR A 146 5.47 5.69 -10.58
N LEU A 147 5.32 5.59 -9.26
CA LEU A 147 5.84 6.60 -8.33
C LEU A 147 7.36 6.65 -8.34
N ILE A 148 8.04 5.50 -8.37
CA ILE A 148 9.51 5.41 -8.46
C ILE A 148 10.05 6.04 -9.75
N LEU A 149 9.35 5.89 -10.88
CA LEU A 149 9.76 6.49 -12.15
C LEU A 149 9.66 8.01 -12.18
N ASN A 150 8.63 8.56 -11.53
CA ASN A 150 8.22 9.95 -11.72
C ASN A 150 8.43 10.82 -10.46
N GLY A 151 8.83 10.22 -9.36
CA GLY A 151 9.02 10.86 -8.06
C GLY A 151 10.39 10.54 -7.45
N LYS A 152 10.69 11.24 -6.35
CA LYS A 152 11.87 11.03 -5.52
C LYS A 152 11.43 10.62 -4.13
N LEU A 153 12.14 9.66 -3.56
CA LEU A 153 12.02 9.32 -2.15
C LEU A 153 13.16 9.99 -1.39
N GLY A 154 12.89 10.40 -0.15
CA GLY A 154 13.93 10.81 0.77
C GLY A 154 14.89 9.65 1.09
N GLU A 155 16.06 9.97 1.62
CA GLU A 155 17.06 8.99 2.04
C GLU A 155 16.46 7.99 3.06
N GLY A 156 16.74 6.70 2.90
CA GLY A 156 16.22 5.62 3.75
C GLY A 156 14.72 5.32 3.63
N MET A 157 13.94 6.11 2.89
CA MET A 157 12.49 5.89 2.72
C MET A 157 12.20 4.64 1.89
N ARG A 158 13.03 4.35 0.87
CA ARG A 158 12.89 3.13 0.06
C ARG A 158 13.05 1.90 0.94
N ASP A 159 14.11 1.85 1.74
CA ASP A 159 14.40 0.72 2.63
C ASP A 159 13.33 0.54 3.70
N ALA A 160 12.79 1.65 4.22
CA ALA A 160 11.66 1.62 5.15
C ALA A 160 10.35 1.09 4.53
N LEU A 161 10.15 1.24 3.22
CA LEU A 161 8.99 0.71 2.49
C LEU A 161 9.16 -0.74 2.03
N THR A 162 10.41 -1.18 1.89
CA THR A 162 10.76 -2.51 1.35
C THR A 162 9.98 -3.66 2.00
N PRO A 163 9.86 -3.77 3.35
CA PRO A 163 9.12 -4.88 3.97
C PRO A 163 7.65 -4.94 3.53
N GLY A 164 6.97 -3.79 3.48
CA GLY A 164 5.58 -3.70 3.04
C GLY A 164 5.40 -4.01 1.56
N MET A 165 6.36 -3.59 0.71
CA MET A 165 6.34 -3.94 -0.71
C MET A 165 6.60 -5.43 -0.94
N TRP A 166 7.47 -6.05 -0.16
CA TRP A 166 7.68 -7.50 -0.20
C TRP A 166 6.42 -8.26 0.23
N ALA A 167 5.72 -7.81 1.28
CA ALA A 167 4.47 -8.42 1.69
C ALA A 167 3.38 -8.34 0.59
N ILE A 168 3.36 -7.26 -0.19
CA ILE A 168 2.48 -7.11 -1.37
C ILE A 168 2.84 -8.11 -2.47
N ILE A 169 4.14 -8.30 -2.74
CA ILE A 169 4.63 -9.28 -3.72
C ILE A 169 4.29 -10.70 -3.27
N ASP A 170 4.57 -11.04 -2.01
CA ASP A 170 4.26 -12.35 -1.42
C ASP A 170 2.77 -12.69 -1.60
N VAL A 171 1.87 -11.75 -1.28
CA VAL A 171 0.43 -11.97 -1.41
C VAL A 171 -0.02 -12.01 -2.87
N ALA A 172 0.58 -11.21 -3.77
CA ALA A 172 0.27 -11.27 -5.20
C ALA A 172 0.62 -12.64 -5.81
N GLU A 173 1.70 -13.28 -5.36
CA GLU A 173 2.09 -14.62 -5.83
C GLU A 173 1.23 -15.75 -5.24
N ILE A 174 0.59 -15.54 -4.08
CA ILE A 174 -0.33 -16.54 -3.48
C ILE A 174 -1.60 -16.72 -4.31
N GLY A 175 -2.11 -15.65 -4.92
CA GLY A 175 -3.34 -15.66 -5.72
C GLY A 175 -3.18 -16.20 -7.13
N ALA A 176 -1.97 -16.62 -7.49
CA ALA A 176 -1.59 -16.99 -8.84
C ALA A 176 -1.57 -18.51 -8.99
N ASP A 177 -2.73 -19.13 -9.20
CA ASP A 177 -2.81 -20.59 -9.39
C ASP A 177 -2.04 -21.05 -10.65
N ASP A 178 -1.96 -20.23 -11.72
CA ASP A 178 -1.19 -20.53 -12.95
C ASP A 178 -0.38 -19.34 -13.52
N SER A 179 -0.82 -18.09 -13.30
CA SER A 179 -0.13 -16.89 -13.76
C SER A 179 0.50 -16.16 -12.58
N ARG A 180 1.82 -16.25 -12.39
CA ARG A 180 2.57 -15.46 -11.39
C ARG A 180 2.02 -14.03 -11.37
N GLY A 181 1.44 -13.58 -10.27
CA GLY A 181 0.67 -12.34 -10.20
C GLY A 181 1.49 -11.13 -10.64
N VAL A 182 2.80 -11.16 -10.38
CA VAL A 182 3.75 -10.16 -10.86
C VAL A 182 3.97 -10.24 -12.38
N LYS A 183 4.01 -11.45 -12.96
CA LYS A 183 4.11 -11.65 -14.41
C LYS A 183 2.85 -11.14 -15.12
N ALA A 184 1.67 -11.48 -14.61
CA ALA A 184 0.40 -11.00 -15.13
C ALA A 184 0.33 -9.46 -15.08
N LEU A 185 0.77 -8.87 -13.96
CA LEU A 185 0.88 -7.42 -13.82
C LEU A 185 1.80 -6.81 -14.87
N SER A 186 2.98 -7.41 -15.09
CA SER A 186 3.97 -6.88 -16.03
C SER A 186 3.42 -6.73 -17.45
N SER A 187 2.56 -7.65 -17.89
CA SER A 187 1.92 -7.60 -19.22
C SER A 187 1.07 -6.34 -19.42
N SER A 188 0.47 -5.81 -18.35
CA SER A 188 -0.38 -4.61 -18.39
C SER A 188 0.38 -3.27 -18.29
N MET A 189 1.68 -3.30 -17.96
CA MET A 189 2.49 -2.11 -17.72
C MET A 189 3.20 -1.62 -18.98
N GLY A 190 3.57 -0.33 -19.01
CA GLY A 190 4.47 0.23 -20.04
C GLY A 190 5.92 -0.22 -19.86
N ASN A 191 6.77 0.00 -20.86
CA ASN A 191 8.17 -0.49 -20.84
C ASN A 191 9.00 0.03 -19.65
N ALA A 192 8.84 1.31 -19.29
CA ALA A 192 9.54 1.91 -18.16
C ALA A 192 9.08 1.30 -16.83
N ASP A 193 7.76 1.19 -16.62
CA ASP A 193 7.16 0.61 -15.42
C ASP A 193 7.59 -0.86 -15.27
N ARG A 194 7.63 -1.64 -16.37
CA ARG A 194 8.13 -3.02 -16.38
C ARG A 194 9.59 -3.12 -15.98
N ALA A 195 10.44 -2.17 -16.39
CA ALA A 195 11.86 -2.18 -16.03
C ALA A 195 12.06 -2.02 -14.51
N VAL A 196 11.31 -1.10 -13.90
CA VAL A 196 11.30 -0.91 -12.44
C VAL A 196 10.75 -2.15 -11.73
N LEU A 197 9.65 -2.71 -12.22
CA LEU A 197 9.06 -3.93 -11.65
C LEU A 197 10.05 -5.10 -11.67
N ARG A 198 10.81 -5.29 -12.77
CA ARG A 198 11.84 -6.34 -12.86
C ARG A 198 12.91 -6.18 -11.78
N GLY A 199 13.42 -4.96 -11.58
CA GLY A 199 14.40 -4.67 -10.54
C GLY A 199 13.87 -5.00 -9.14
N ILE A 200 12.66 -4.53 -8.82
CA ILE A 200 12.01 -4.82 -7.52
C ILE A 200 11.80 -6.33 -7.32
N TRP A 201 11.37 -7.03 -8.37
CA TRP A 201 11.14 -8.48 -8.33
C TRP A 201 12.45 -9.25 -8.12
N GLU A 202 13.54 -8.85 -8.78
CA GLU A 202 14.86 -9.44 -8.57
C GLU A 202 15.38 -9.20 -7.14
N ASP A 203 15.22 -7.97 -6.61
CA ASP A 203 15.56 -7.64 -5.24
C ASP A 203 14.76 -8.50 -4.25
N TRP A 204 13.44 -8.63 -4.44
CA TRP A 204 12.59 -9.50 -3.62
C TRP A 204 12.99 -10.98 -3.71
N ARG A 205 13.35 -11.47 -4.91
CA ARG A 205 13.84 -12.85 -5.07
C ARG A 205 15.16 -13.08 -4.32
N ARG A 206 16.02 -12.07 -4.26
CA ARG A 206 17.32 -12.16 -3.58
C ARG A 206 17.19 -12.07 -2.06
N PHE A 207 16.35 -11.16 -1.56
CA PHE A 207 16.35 -10.76 -0.15
C PHE A 207 15.02 -10.99 0.59
N GLY A 208 13.90 -11.06 -0.13
CA GLY A 208 12.55 -10.94 0.45
C GLY A 208 11.81 -12.26 0.69
N GLY A 209 11.93 -13.25 -0.19
CA GLY A 209 11.03 -14.41 -0.07
C GLY A 209 11.28 -15.66 -0.89
N ALA A 210 12.20 -15.68 -1.86
CA ALA A 210 12.43 -16.91 -2.66
C ALA A 210 13.04 -18.09 -1.84
N TRP A 211 13.41 -17.86 -0.58
CA TRP A 211 14.07 -18.82 0.30
C TRP A 211 13.25 -19.25 1.51
N LYS A 212 11.97 -18.88 1.61
CA LYS A 212 11.06 -19.52 2.57
C LYS A 212 10.69 -20.90 2.02
N GLY A 213 11.59 -21.86 2.21
CA GLY A 213 11.35 -23.28 2.03
C GLY A 213 10.35 -23.82 3.04
#